data_AF-C7P7C0-F1
#
_entry.id   AF-C7P7C0-F1
#
_cell.length_a   1.000
_cell.length_b   1.000
_cell.length_c   1.000
_cell.angle_alpha   90.00
_cell.angle_beta   90.00
_cell.angle_gamma   90.00
#
_symmetry.space_group_name_H-M   'P 1'
#
loop_
_entity.id
_entity.type
_entity.pdbx_description
1 polymer ?
#
loop_
_entity_poly.entity_id
_entity_poly.type
_entity_poly.pdbx_seq_one_letter_code
_entity_poly.pdbx_strand_id
1 'polypeptide(L)'
;MIEKIAELLLLKDKNFKEKERLRDLLRNYIKIKDEISYLEDILEDFENLDVNLKHLKRDADIIKSILPKLSKFTNIPVFMDIIKMLDAVEKIDTKELEAIRWEINKETDELRDELKSVENELKSIIVKEAISKIGTSDLNEFLKYLENLKSDNNQKEVACN
;
A
#
# COMPACT_ATOMS: atom_id res chain seq x y z
N MET A 1 -8.23 -13.78 1.19
CA MET A 1 -9.19 -14.88 1.46
C MET A 1 -10.33 -14.42 2.37
N ILE A 2 -10.04 -13.84 3.55
CA ILE A 2 -11.04 -13.30 4.49
C ILE A 2 -11.93 -12.23 3.84
N GLU A 3 -11.33 -11.29 3.12
CA GLU A 3 -12.01 -10.22 2.36
C GLU A 3 -13.11 -10.80 1.45
N LYS A 4 -12.75 -11.74 0.58
CA LYS A 4 -13.69 -12.42 -0.33
C LYS A 4 -14.85 -13.12 0.41
N ILE A 5 -14.58 -13.75 1.55
CA ILE A 5 -15.63 -14.41 2.35
C ILE A 5 -16.56 -13.36 2.95
N ALA A 6 -16.02 -12.26 3.51
CA ALA A 6 -16.81 -11.17 4.07
C ALA A 6 -17.73 -10.54 3.01
N GLU A 7 -17.20 -10.25 1.82
CA GLU A 7 -17.98 -9.74 0.69
C GLU A 7 -19.12 -10.69 0.30
N LEU A 8 -18.81 -11.97 0.09
CA LEU A 8 -19.81 -12.97 -0.27
C LEU A 8 -20.88 -13.11 0.80
N LEU A 9 -20.51 -13.05 2.08
CA LEU A 9 -21.45 -13.11 3.18
C LEU A 9 -22.39 -11.90 3.18
N LEU A 10 -21.87 -10.69 2.98
CA LEU A 10 -22.66 -9.46 2.88
C LEU A 10 -23.60 -9.44 1.67
N LEU A 11 -23.18 -10.04 0.56
CA LEU A 11 -23.92 -10.07 -0.71
C LEU A 11 -24.99 -11.17 -0.74
N LYS A 12 -24.68 -12.37 -0.26
CA LYS A 12 -25.50 -13.57 -0.49
C LYS A 12 -26.32 -13.98 0.72
N ASP A 13 -25.86 -13.75 1.95
CA ASP A 13 -26.64 -14.09 3.14
C ASP A 13 -27.50 -12.91 3.61
N LYS A 14 -28.75 -12.88 3.15
CA LYS A 14 -29.71 -11.82 3.50
C LYS A 14 -30.08 -11.82 4.99
N ASN A 15 -29.92 -12.95 5.67
CA ASN A 15 -30.31 -13.12 7.07
C ASN A 15 -29.12 -13.00 8.04
N PHE A 16 -27.95 -12.60 7.53
CA PHE A 16 -26.79 -12.39 8.36
C PHE A 16 -27.01 -11.24 9.35
N LYS A 17 -26.89 -11.55 10.65
CA LYS A 17 -27.29 -10.65 11.74
C LYS A 17 -26.30 -9.50 11.97
N GLU A 18 -25.00 -9.75 11.82
CA GLU A 18 -23.94 -8.76 12.07
C GLU A 18 -23.55 -7.97 10.80
N LYS A 19 -24.50 -7.76 9.86
CA LYS A 19 -24.22 -7.21 8.53
C LYS A 19 -23.56 -5.83 8.54
N GLU A 20 -24.07 -4.91 9.36
CA GLU A 20 -23.50 -3.56 9.44
C GLU A 20 -22.10 -3.58 10.04
N ARG A 21 -21.91 -4.31 11.16
CA ARG A 21 -20.60 -4.45 11.80
C ARG A 21 -19.55 -5.06 10.84
N LEU A 22 -19.92 -6.12 10.12
CA LEU A 22 -19.02 -6.74 9.14
C LEU A 22 -18.68 -5.78 7.99
N ARG A 23 -19.64 -4.97 7.53
CA ARG A 23 -19.41 -3.96 6.50
C ARG A 23 -18.44 -2.89 6.98
N ASP A 24 -18.62 -2.38 8.19
CA ASP A 24 -17.74 -1.35 8.76
C ASP A 24 -16.31 -1.88 8.96
N LEU A 25 -16.17 -3.10 9.50
CA LEU A 25 -14.87 -3.75 9.65
C LEU A 25 -14.19 -4.02 8.30
N LEU A 26 -14.93 -4.48 7.30
CA LEU A 26 -14.40 -4.72 5.95
C LEU A 26 -13.96 -3.40 5.30
N ARG A 27 -14.73 -2.33 5.47
CA ARG A 27 -14.36 -1.00 4.98
C ARG A 27 -13.09 -0.49 5.66
N ASN A 28 -12.97 -0.67 6.98
CA ASN A 28 -11.77 -0.27 7.70
C ASN A 28 -10.55 -1.08 7.26
N TYR A 29 -10.72 -2.39 7.10
CA TYR A 29 -9.70 -3.31 6.59
C TYR A 29 -9.13 -2.85 5.24
N ILE A 30 -10.01 -2.57 4.27
CA ILE A 30 -9.61 -2.10 2.94
C ILE A 30 -8.87 -0.75 3.06
N LYS A 31 -9.42 0.20 3.83
CA LYS A 31 -8.81 1.51 4.01
C LYS A 31 -7.38 1.42 4.58
N ILE A 32 -7.18 0.63 5.64
CA ILE A 32 -5.86 0.47 6.26
C ILE A 32 -4.88 -0.20 5.29
N LYS A 33 -5.34 -1.21 4.55
CA LYS A 33 -4.52 -1.91 3.55
C LYS A 33 -4.09 -0.98 2.40
N ASP A 34 -4.99 -0.14 1.92
CA ASP A 34 -4.70 0.86 0.89
C ASP A 34 -3.69 1.89 1.40
N GLU A 35 -3.84 2.36 2.65
CA GLU A 35 -2.90 3.29 3.28
C GLU A 35 -1.50 2.68 3.43
N ILE A 36 -1.40 1.44 3.90
CA ILE A 36 -0.11 0.72 3.99
C ILE A 36 0.55 0.63 2.62
N SER A 37 -0.21 0.26 1.58
CA SER A 37 0.32 0.17 0.21
C SER A 37 0.87 1.51 -0.27
N TYR A 38 0.13 2.60 0.00
CA TYR A 38 0.56 3.95 -0.37
C TYR A 38 1.85 4.37 0.34
N LEU A 39 1.98 4.08 1.63
CA LEU A 39 3.20 4.39 2.40
C LEU A 39 4.39 3.52 1.95
N GLU A 40 4.16 2.25 1.59
CA GLU A 40 5.19 1.37 1.03
C GLU A 40 5.70 1.89 -0.32
N ASP A 41 4.81 2.35 -1.21
CA ASP A 41 5.20 2.98 -2.48
C ASP A 41 6.08 4.23 -2.25
N ILE A 42 5.72 5.06 -1.27
CA ILE A 42 6.53 6.23 -0.89
C ILE A 42 7.92 5.80 -0.40
N LEU A 43 8.01 4.76 0.42
CA LEU A 43 9.30 4.25 0.91
C LEU A 43 10.19 3.74 -0.23
N GLU A 44 9.61 3.08 -1.24
CA GLU A 44 10.34 2.68 -2.44
C GLU A 44 10.88 3.91 -3.21
N ASP A 45 10.06 4.96 -3.35
CA ASP A 45 10.49 6.22 -3.96
C ASP A 45 11.64 6.88 -3.19
N PHE A 46 11.64 6.82 -1.84
CA PHE A 46 12.75 7.31 -1.01
C PHE A 46 14.04 6.52 -1.26
N GLU A 47 13.96 5.19 -1.37
CA GLU A 47 15.13 4.35 -1.65
C GLU A 47 15.72 4.64 -3.03
N ASN A 48 14.86 4.79 -4.04
CA ASN A 48 15.26 5.19 -5.38
C ASN A 48 15.92 6.58 -5.38
N LEU A 49 15.35 7.53 -4.65
CA LEU A 49 15.92 8.87 -4.51
C LEU A 49 17.29 8.86 -3.84
N ASP A 50 17.48 8.08 -2.77
CA ASP A 50 18.77 7.95 -2.07
C ASP A 50 19.86 7.36 -2.99
N VAL A 51 19.53 6.30 -3.73
CA VAL A 51 20.45 5.71 -4.72
C VAL A 51 20.82 6.74 -5.80
N ASN A 52 19.83 7.43 -6.36
CA ASN A 52 20.06 8.44 -7.39
C ASN A 52 20.89 9.62 -6.89
N LEU A 53 20.67 10.09 -5.67
CA LEU A 53 21.46 11.17 -5.05
C LEU A 53 22.91 10.74 -4.81
N LYS A 54 23.15 9.50 -4.37
CA LYS A 54 24.51 8.96 -4.21
C LYS A 54 25.25 8.88 -5.54
N HIS A 55 24.58 8.43 -6.60
CA HIS A 55 25.16 8.42 -7.96
C HIS A 55 25.45 9.83 -8.46
N LEU A 56 24.49 10.74 -8.31
CA LEU A 56 24.64 12.12 -8.75
C LEU A 56 25.81 12.83 -8.05
N LYS A 57 25.99 12.64 -6.74
CA LYS A 57 27.14 13.17 -5.99
C LYS A 57 28.47 12.60 -6.49
N ARG A 58 28.53 11.29 -6.71
CA ARG A 58 29.73 10.63 -7.26
C ARG A 58 30.07 11.15 -8.65
N ASP A 59 29.08 11.30 -9.52
CA ASP A 59 29.30 11.82 -10.86
C ASP A 59 29.75 13.29 -10.82
N ALA A 60 29.21 14.07 -9.87
CA ALA A 60 29.63 15.44 -9.67
C ALA A 60 31.12 15.55 -9.26
N ASP A 61 31.56 14.70 -8.33
CA ASP A 61 32.97 14.60 -7.91
C ASP A 61 33.88 14.25 -9.11
N ILE A 62 33.47 13.29 -9.93
CA ILE A 62 34.21 12.87 -11.12
C ILE A 62 34.33 14.04 -12.11
N ILE A 63 33.22 14.71 -12.42
CA ILE A 63 33.21 15.85 -13.34
C ILE A 63 34.11 16.97 -12.81
N LYS A 64 34.04 17.31 -11.52
CA LYS A 64 34.93 18.30 -10.89
C LYS A 64 36.40 17.96 -11.04
N SER A 65 36.76 16.67 -11.01
CA SER A 65 38.16 16.24 -11.17
C SER A 65 38.68 16.35 -12.61
N ILE A 66 37.78 16.26 -13.60
CA ILE A 66 38.10 16.25 -15.04
C ILE A 66 38.00 17.63 -15.65
N LEU A 67 37.00 18.43 -15.25
CA LEU A 67 36.69 19.73 -15.83
C LEU A 67 37.91 20.69 -15.86
N PRO A 68 38.74 20.80 -14.79
CA PRO A 68 39.95 21.63 -14.83
C PRO A 68 40.98 21.12 -15.85
N LYS A 69 41.08 19.81 -16.05
CA LYS A 69 42.00 19.22 -17.05
C LYS A 69 41.51 19.56 -18.45
N LEU A 70 40.21 19.47 -18.71
CA LEU A 70 39.61 19.84 -20.00
C LEU A 70 39.75 21.34 -20.31
N SER A 71 39.59 22.21 -19.30
CA SER A 71 39.74 23.66 -19.47
C SER A 71 41.13 24.09 -19.97
N LYS A 72 42.15 23.24 -19.79
CA LYS A 72 43.50 23.48 -20.33
C LYS A 72 43.60 23.27 -21.85
N PHE A 73 42.70 22.47 -22.43
CA PHE A 73 42.71 22.10 -23.85
C PHE A 73 41.60 22.80 -24.66
N THR A 74 40.55 23.28 -23.99
CA THR A 74 39.46 24.02 -24.63
C THR A 74 38.95 25.12 -23.70
N ASN A 75 38.59 26.27 -24.26
CA ASN A 75 37.88 27.29 -23.49
C ASN A 75 36.47 26.76 -23.15
N ILE A 76 36.07 26.84 -21.88
CA ILE A 76 34.74 26.44 -21.41
C ILE A 76 34.03 27.72 -20.92
N PRO A 77 33.14 28.34 -21.72
CA PRO A 77 32.56 29.65 -21.44
C PRO A 77 31.80 29.76 -20.10
N VAL A 78 31.30 28.63 -19.57
CA VAL A 78 30.48 28.56 -18.33
C VAL A 78 31.15 27.75 -17.23
N PHE A 79 32.49 27.65 -17.25
CA PHE A 79 33.26 26.81 -16.33
C PHE A 79 32.90 27.03 -14.86
N MET A 80 32.86 28.29 -14.42
CA MET A 80 32.58 28.63 -13.01
C MET A 80 31.15 28.30 -12.61
N ASP A 81 30.19 28.39 -13.52
CA ASP A 81 28.80 28.05 -13.23
C ASP A 81 28.62 26.54 -13.12
N ILE A 82 29.32 25.76 -13.95
CA ILE A 82 29.38 24.29 -13.81
C ILE A 82 29.97 23.91 -12.44
N ILE A 83 31.08 24.52 -12.02
CA ILE A 83 31.67 24.23 -10.70
C ILE A 83 30.68 24.53 -9.56
N LYS A 84 29.99 25.68 -9.62
CA LYS A 84 28.97 26.04 -8.62
C LYS A 84 27.80 25.05 -8.58
N MET A 85 27.34 24.55 -9.74
CA MET A 85 26.28 23.54 -9.79
C MET A 85 26.73 22.22 -9.15
N LEU A 86 27.97 21.79 -9.42
CA LEU A 86 28.55 20.58 -8.82
C LEU A 86 28.74 20.74 -7.30
N ASP A 87 29.17 21.92 -6.83
CA ASP A 87 29.22 22.25 -5.41
C ASP A 87 27.83 22.18 -4.74
N ALA A 88 26.78 22.59 -5.44
CA ALA A 88 25.42 22.55 -4.91
C ALA A 88 24.94 21.10 -4.75
N VAL A 89 25.23 20.23 -5.72
CA VAL A 89 24.90 18.80 -5.70
C VAL A 89 25.55 18.08 -4.52
N GLU A 90 26.83 18.31 -4.26
CA GLU A 90 27.54 17.71 -3.12
C GLU A 90 26.92 18.10 -1.76
N LYS A 91 26.45 19.34 -1.67
CA LYS A 91 25.88 19.93 -0.45
C LYS A 91 24.43 19.55 -0.18
N ILE A 92 23.78 18.78 -1.05
CA ILE A 92 22.41 18.28 -0.79
C ILE A 92 22.43 17.47 0.51
N ASP A 93 21.75 17.94 1.55
CA ASP A 93 21.56 17.21 2.80
C ASP A 93 20.31 16.32 2.69
N THR A 94 20.43 15.08 3.13
CA THR A 94 19.35 14.08 3.13
C THR A 94 18.90 13.70 4.53
N LYS A 95 19.43 14.34 5.59
CA LYS A 95 19.04 14.03 6.97
C LYS A 95 17.55 14.21 7.24
N GLU A 96 16.94 15.25 6.69
CA GLU A 96 15.50 15.47 6.84
C GLU A 96 14.69 14.36 6.15
N LEU A 97 15.19 13.84 5.01
CA LEU A 97 14.56 12.71 4.31
C LEU A 97 14.61 11.43 5.15
N GLU A 98 15.72 11.18 5.86
CA GLU A 98 15.84 10.00 6.73
C GLU A 98 14.91 10.06 7.94
N ALA A 99 14.70 11.26 8.51
CA ALA A 99 13.74 11.46 9.59
C ALA A 99 12.30 11.15 9.11
N ILE A 100 11.92 11.67 7.94
CA ILE A 100 10.62 11.39 7.32
C ILE A 100 10.46 9.89 7.02
N ARG A 101 11.50 9.25 6.45
CA ARG A 101 11.51 7.81 6.19
C ARG A 101 11.26 7.01 7.47
N TRP A 102 11.85 7.42 8.58
CA TRP A 102 11.63 6.76 9.87
C TRP A 102 10.19 6.93 10.37
N GLU A 103 9.62 8.13 10.24
CA GLU A 103 8.22 8.39 10.61
C GLU A 103 7.25 7.53 9.80
N ILE A 104 7.45 7.45 8.48
CA ILE A 104 6.61 6.63 7.58
C ILE A 104 6.71 5.15 7.95
N ASN A 105 7.92 4.63 8.23
CA ASN A 105 8.07 3.25 8.66
C ASN A 105 7.32 2.96 9.96
N LYS A 106 7.43 3.88 10.92
CA LYS A 106 6.73 3.75 12.20
C LYS A 106 5.20 3.74 12.01
N GLU A 107 4.67 4.67 11.21
CA GLU A 107 3.24 4.72 10.90
C GLU A 107 2.76 3.46 10.17
N THR A 108 3.56 2.96 9.23
CA THR A 108 3.28 1.70 8.52
C THR A 108 3.20 0.52 9.47
N ASP A 109 4.09 0.43 10.46
CA ASP A 109 4.07 -0.64 11.46
C ASP A 109 2.86 -0.53 12.40
N GLU A 110 2.50 0.69 12.83
CA GLU A 110 1.30 0.93 13.64
C GLU A 110 0.02 0.53 12.86
N LEU A 111 -0.07 0.88 11.57
CA LEU A 111 -1.17 0.49 10.71
C LEU A 111 -1.23 -1.03 10.48
N ARG A 112 -0.09 -1.72 10.39
CA ARG A 112 -0.04 -3.20 10.29
C ARG A 112 -0.58 -3.87 11.54
N ASP A 113 -0.27 -3.33 12.71
CA ASP A 113 -0.82 -3.81 13.98
C ASP A 113 -2.34 -3.57 14.06
N GLU A 114 -2.81 -2.40 13.62
CA GLU A 114 -4.25 -2.10 13.51
C GLU A 114 -4.93 -3.07 12.52
N LEU A 115 -4.36 -3.26 11.33
CA LEU A 115 -4.88 -4.16 10.30
C LEU A 115 -5.05 -5.57 10.87
N LYS A 116 -4.05 -6.07 11.60
CA LYS A 116 -4.09 -7.38 12.23
C LYS A 116 -5.20 -7.48 13.27
N SER A 117 -5.45 -6.42 14.04
CA SER A 117 -6.58 -6.38 14.97
C SER A 117 -7.91 -6.49 14.23
N VAL A 118 -8.10 -5.70 13.17
CA VAL A 118 -9.30 -5.72 12.32
C VAL A 118 -9.48 -7.08 11.63
N GLU A 119 -8.42 -7.69 11.12
CA GLU A 119 -8.45 -9.04 10.53
C GLU A 119 -8.91 -10.10 11.52
N ASN A 120 -8.44 -10.02 12.77
CA ASN A 120 -8.85 -10.94 13.82
C ASN A 120 -10.34 -10.79 14.16
N GLU A 121 -10.85 -9.56 14.20
CA GLU A 121 -12.28 -9.30 14.39
C GLU A 121 -13.12 -9.83 13.23
N LEU A 122 -12.73 -9.52 11.98
CA LEU A 122 -13.37 -10.05 10.78
C LEU A 122 -13.41 -11.58 10.81
N LYS A 123 -12.29 -12.21 11.11
CA LYS A 123 -12.18 -13.67 11.21
C LYS A 123 -13.08 -14.23 12.30
N SER A 124 -13.18 -13.58 13.45
CA SER A 124 -14.07 -14.01 14.55
C SER A 124 -15.53 -14.05 14.12
N ILE A 125 -16.00 -12.99 13.45
CA ILE A 125 -17.38 -12.88 12.94
C ILE A 125 -17.64 -13.97 11.90
N ILE A 126 -16.74 -14.11 10.92
CA ILE A 126 -16.87 -15.10 9.84
C ILE A 126 -16.89 -16.52 10.40
N VAL A 127 -15.99 -16.85 11.35
CA VAL A 127 -15.93 -18.20 11.94
C VAL A 127 -17.20 -18.52 12.73
N LYS A 128 -17.74 -17.56 13.50
CA LYS A 128 -19.01 -17.75 14.20
C LYS A 128 -20.15 -18.04 13.22
N GLU A 129 -20.18 -17.32 12.11
CA GLU A 129 -21.20 -17.53 11.08
C GLU A 129 -21.01 -18.88 10.36
N ALA A 130 -19.77 -19.26 10.05
CA ALA A 130 -19.46 -20.56 9.47
C ALA A 130 -19.95 -21.72 10.36
N ILE A 131 -19.63 -21.67 11.66
CA ILE A 131 -20.10 -22.67 12.63
C ILE A 131 -21.64 -22.69 12.68
N SER A 132 -22.28 -21.52 12.64
CA SER A 132 -23.75 -21.43 12.65
C SER A 132 -24.42 -21.99 11.40
N LYS A 133 -23.75 -21.91 10.23
CA LYS A 133 -24.36 -22.25 8.92
C LYS A 133 -24.01 -23.64 8.43
N ILE A 134 -22.75 -24.04 8.61
CA ILE A 134 -22.21 -25.30 8.08
C ILE A 134 -21.69 -26.22 9.19
N GLY A 135 -21.69 -25.79 10.46
CA GLY A 135 -21.28 -26.61 11.60
C GLY A 135 -19.76 -26.76 11.77
N THR A 136 -18.96 -26.11 10.95
CA THR A 136 -17.49 -26.19 10.98
C THR A 136 -16.86 -24.79 10.97
N SER A 137 -15.62 -24.68 11.44
CA SER A 137 -14.82 -23.44 11.35
C SER A 137 -13.94 -23.39 10.09
N ASP A 138 -14.09 -24.35 9.18
CA ASP A 138 -13.32 -24.40 7.94
C ASP A 138 -13.79 -23.30 6.97
N LEU A 139 -12.93 -22.30 6.77
CA LEU A 139 -13.22 -21.16 5.92
C LEU A 139 -13.29 -21.53 4.42
N ASN A 140 -12.64 -22.61 3.98
CA ASN A 140 -12.71 -23.06 2.60
C ASN A 140 -14.05 -23.75 2.31
N GLU A 141 -14.53 -24.57 3.26
CA GLU A 141 -15.87 -25.14 3.19
C GLU A 141 -16.94 -24.05 3.22
N PHE A 142 -16.76 -23.06 4.10
CA PHE A 142 -17.69 -21.95 4.20
C PHE A 142 -17.68 -21.07 2.94
N LEU A 143 -16.52 -20.83 2.34
CA LEU A 143 -16.42 -20.14 1.05
C LEU A 143 -17.20 -20.89 -0.04
N LYS A 144 -17.03 -22.22 -0.16
CA LYS A 144 -17.77 -23.04 -1.12
C LYS A 144 -19.28 -22.99 -0.87
N TYR A 145 -19.70 -23.03 0.40
CA TYR A 145 -21.10 -22.88 0.78
C TYR A 145 -21.66 -21.53 0.29
N LEU A 146 -20.97 -20.42 0.56
CA LEU A 146 -21.38 -19.09 0.10
C LEU A 146 -21.37 -18.98 -1.43
N GLU A 147 -20.38 -19.56 -2.11
CA GLU A 147 -20.33 -19.58 -3.59
C GLU A 147 -21.54 -20.31 -4.19
N ASN A 148 -22.03 -21.37 -3.54
CA ASN A 148 -23.19 -22.16 -3.97
C ASN A 148 -24.55 -21.59 -3.54
N LEU A 149 -24.59 -20.58 -2.65
CA LEU A 149 -25.84 -19.86 -2.38
C LEU A 149 -26.32 -19.16 -3.66
N LYS A 150 -27.54 -19.51 -4.09
CA LYS A 150 -28.18 -18.90 -5.26
C LYS A 150 -28.36 -17.40 -5.00
N SER A 151 -27.85 -16.58 -5.91
CA SER A 151 -28.25 -15.18 -6.02
C SER A 151 -29.64 -15.14 -6.65
N ASP A 152 -30.69 -14.95 -5.86
CA ASP A 152 -32.04 -14.71 -6.40
C ASP A 152 -32.09 -13.32 -7.07
N ASN A 153 -31.58 -13.24 -8.31
CA ASN A 153 -31.85 -12.15 -9.24
C ASN A 153 -32.54 -12.75 -10.46
N ASN A 154 -33.87 -12.84 -10.41
CA ASN A 154 -34.82 -12.62 -11.52
C ASN A 154 -36.25 -12.93 -11.08
N GLN A 155 -36.85 -12.04 -10.30
CA GLN A 155 -38.31 -11.89 -10.26
C GLN A 155 -38.66 -10.42 -10.08
N LYS A 156 -38.75 -9.69 -11.21
CA LYS A 156 -39.66 -8.55 -11.41
C LYS A 156 -39.53 -8.03 -12.84
N GLU A 157 -40.41 -8.55 -13.70
CA GLU A 157 -41.16 -7.81 -14.73
C GLU A 157 -42.26 -8.78 -15.22
N VAL A 158 -43.33 -8.87 -14.43
CA VAL A 158 -44.66 -8.29 -14.74
C VAL A 158 -45.29 -8.97 -15.96
N ALA A 159 -46.05 -10.01 -15.66
CA ALA A 159 -47.24 -10.35 -16.42
C ALA A 159 -48.18 -9.14 -16.36
N CYS A 160 -48.46 -8.53 -17.50
CA CYS A 160 -49.72 -7.84 -17.76
C CYS A 160 -50.23 -8.33 -19.11
N ASN A 161 -51.46 -8.83 -19.06
CA ASN A 161 -52.27 -9.33 -20.17
C ASN A 161 -52.50 -8.26 -21.24
#